data_AF-A0A2C6LH99-F1
#
_entry.id   AF-A0A2C6LH99-F1
#
_cell.length_a   1.000
_cell.length_b   1.000
_cell.length_c   1.000
_cell.angle_alpha   90.00
_cell.angle_beta   90.00
_cell.angle_gamma   90.00
#
_symmetry.space_group_name_H-M   'P 1'
#
loop_
_entity.id
_entity.type
_entity.pdbx_description
1 polymer ?
#
loop_
_entity_poly.entity_id
_entity_poly.type
_entity_poly.pdbx_seq_one_letter_code
_entity_poly.pdbx_strand_id
1 'polypeptide(L)' 'MREGGGEFDEQILADLISQGLSGQELLAKFKETRRQIRPAVERLLDEARLAADGKALFSTYEDVFGTEDK' A
#
# COMPACT_ATOMS: atom_id res chain seq x y z
N MET A 1 -17.50 4.19 12.75
CA MET A 1 -17.04 4.30 11.36
C MET A 1 -16.58 2.92 10.91
N ARG A 2 -17.39 2.22 10.11
CA ARG A 2 -17.04 0.95 9.44
C ARG A 2 -17.37 1.14 7.96
N GLU A 3 -16.60 1.99 7.32
CA GLU A 3 -16.66 2.24 5.87
C GLU A 3 -15.19 2.28 5.45
N GLY A 4 -14.78 1.44 4.51
CA GLY A 4 -13.35 1.29 4.14
C GLY A 4 -12.94 -0.17 3.83
N GLY A 5 -13.85 -1.13 4.01
CA GLY A 5 -13.58 -2.53 3.63
C GLY A 5 -13.86 -2.86 2.17
N GLY A 6 -14.49 -1.96 1.42
CA GLY A 6 -14.98 -2.25 0.07
C GLY A 6 -14.75 -1.15 -0.97
N GLU A 7 -14.02 -0.08 -0.65
CA GLU A 7 -13.73 0.99 -1.63
C GLU A 7 -12.87 0.49 -2.81
N PHE A 8 -12.11 -0.57 -2.58
CA PHE A 8 -11.24 -1.20 -3.59
C PHE A 8 -11.85 -2.47 -4.18
N ASP A 9 -13.07 -2.86 -3.81
CA ASP A 9 -13.65 -4.15 -4.23
C ASP A 9 -13.75 -4.23 -5.77
N GLU A 10 -14.15 -3.16 -6.44
CA GLU A 10 -14.27 -3.13 -7.90
C GLU A 10 -12.91 -3.19 -8.60
N GLN A 11 -11.91 -2.44 -8.11
CA GLN A 11 -10.57 -2.44 -8.69
C GLN A 11 -9.87 -3.78 -8.49
N ILE A 12 -10.01 -4.39 -7.31
CA ILE A 12 -9.46 -5.73 -7.04
C ILE A 12 -10.11 -6.76 -7.97
N LEU A 13 -11.44 -6.71 -8.15
CA LEU A 13 -12.13 -7.64 -9.06
C LEU A 13 -11.70 -7.43 -10.51
N ALA A 14 -11.63 -6.18 -10.99
CA ALA A 14 -11.21 -5.87 -12.35
C ALA A 14 -9.79 -6.38 -12.63
N ASP A 15 -8.87 -6.17 -11.68
CA ASP A 15 -7.49 -6.64 -11.80
C ASP A 15 -7.41 -8.17 -11.84
N LEU A 16 -8.09 -8.87 -10.92
CA LEU A 16 -8.10 -10.33 -10.89
C LEU A 16 -8.77 -10.95 -12.12
N ILE A 17 -9.83 -10.33 -12.65
CA ILE A 17 -10.46 -10.76 -13.90
C ILE A 17 -9.50 -10.54 -15.08
N SER A 18 -8.76 -9.43 -15.11
CA SER A 18 -7.77 -9.14 -16.16
C SER A 18 -6.60 -10.14 -16.17
N GLN A 19 -6.27 -10.69 -15.00
CA GLN A 19 -5.31 -11.78 -14.82
C GLN A 19 -5.87 -13.15 -15.29
N GLY A 20 -7.14 -13.22 -15.70
CA GLY A 20 -7.80 -14.42 -16.20
C GLY A 20 -8.40 -15.32 -15.11
N LEU A 21 -8.44 -14.88 -13.85
CA LEU A 21 -9.05 -15.66 -12.77
C LEU A 21 -10.57 -15.71 -12.92
N SER A 22 -11.15 -16.86 -12.57
CA SER A 22 -12.60 -17.05 -12.60
C SER A 22 -13.09 -18.03 -11.53
N GLY A 23 -14.40 -18.06 -11.30
CA GLY A 23 -15.05 -19.03 -10.40
C GLY A 23 -14.51 -18.99 -8.96
N GLN A 24 -14.22 -20.17 -8.41
CA GLN A 24 -13.76 -20.32 -7.03
C GLN A 24 -12.36 -19.73 -6.81
N GLU A 25 -11.50 -19.77 -7.84
CA GLU A 25 -10.15 -19.23 -7.76
C GLU A 25 -10.18 -17.71 -7.63
N LEU A 26 -11.01 -17.04 -8.43
CA LEU A 26 -11.27 -15.61 -8.33
C LEU A 26 -11.78 -15.22 -6.94
N LEU A 27 -12.74 -15.97 -6.41
CA LEU A 27 -13.31 -15.70 -5.09
C LEU A 27 -12.29 -15.86 -3.96
N ALA A 28 -11.45 -16.90 -4.04
CA ALA A 28 -10.39 -17.14 -3.06
C ALA A 28 -9.36 -16.00 -3.10
N LYS A 29 -8.90 -15.63 -4.30
CA LYS A 29 -7.90 -14.57 -4.47
C LYS A 29 -8.44 -13.20 -4.09
N PHE A 30 -9.69 -12.90 -4.42
CA PHE A 30 -10.35 -11.67 -4.02
C PHE A 30 -10.39 -11.50 -2.49
N LYS A 31 -10.79 -12.55 -1.76
CA LYS A 31 -10.81 -12.52 -0.28
C LYS A 31 -9.42 -12.34 0.31
N GLU A 32 -8.41 -12.99 -0.26
CA GLU A 32 -7.01 -12.84 0.13
C GLU A 32 -6.53 -11.40 -0.05
N THR A 33 -6.65 -10.87 -1.27
CA THR A 33 -6.20 -9.50 -1.61
C THR A 33 -6.92 -8.45 -0.77
N ARG A 34 -8.25 -8.54 -0.67
CA ARG A 34 -9.07 -7.62 0.14
C ARG A 34 -8.65 -7.59 1.60
N ARG A 35 -8.27 -8.74 2.17
CA ARG A 35 -7.79 -8.80 3.57
C ARG A 35 -6.45 -8.07 3.76
N GLN A 36 -5.61 -8.00 2.72
CA GLN A 36 -4.31 -7.37 2.77
C GLN A 36 -4.36 -5.87 2.44
N ILE A 37 -5.31 -5.43 1.63
CA ILE A 37 -5.42 -4.02 1.19
C ILE A 37 -5.61 -3.08 2.38
N ARG A 38 -6.59 -3.35 3.25
CA ARG A 38 -6.89 -2.47 4.40
C ARG A 38 -5.67 -2.20 5.30
N PRO A 39 -4.97 -3.21 5.84
CA PRO A 39 -3.81 -2.95 6.69
C PRO A 39 -2.65 -2.29 5.91
N ALA A 40 -2.54 -2.50 4.60
CA ALA A 40 -1.54 -1.81 3.78
C ALA A 40 -1.86 -0.31 3.63
N VAL A 41 -3.13 0.05 3.42
CA VAL A 41 -3.57 1.45 3.34
C VAL A 41 -3.41 2.15 4.68
N GLU A 42 -3.76 1.48 5.78
CA GLU A 42 -3.57 2.02 7.14
C GLU A 42 -2.09 2.30 7.43
N ARG A 43 -1.16 1.41 6.99
CA ARG A 43 0.29 1.66 7.08
C ARG A 43 0.75 2.82 6.21
N LEU A 44 0.30 2.87 4.96
CA LEU A 44 0.64 3.97 4.04
C LEU A 44 0.25 5.34 4.61
N LEU A 45 -0.93 5.42 5.23
CA LEU A 45 -1.38 6.65 5.90
C LEU A 45 -0.51 7.01 7.11
N ASP A 46 -0.10 6.02 7.90
CA ASP A 46 0.79 6.22 9.03
C ASP A 46 2.18 6.71 8.59
N GLU A 47 2.76 6.10 7.56
CA GLU A 47 4.03 6.52 6.96
C GLU A 47 3.96 7.95 6.41
N ALA A 48 2.88 8.29 5.68
CA ALA A 48 2.67 9.65 5.19
C ALA A 48 2.57 10.67 6.32
N ARG A 49 1.94 10.29 7.45
CA ARG A 49 1.86 11.13 8.63
C ARG A 49 3.22 11.31 9.30
N LEU A 50 4.01 10.24 9.45
CA LEU A 50 5.37 10.33 9.97
C LEU A 50 6.25 11.23 9.09
N ALA A 51 6.11 11.16 7.77
CA ALA A 51 6.83 12.02 6.84
C ALA A 51 6.42 13.49 6.99
N ALA A 52 5.12 13.78 7.07
CA ALA A 52 4.62 15.13 7.32
C ALA A 52 5.09 15.71 8.66
N ASP A 53 5.16 14.87 9.70
CA ASP A 53 5.67 15.24 11.03
C ASP A 53 7.21 15.38 11.08
N GLY A 54 7.93 15.10 9.98
CA GLY A 54 9.40 15.09 9.94
C GLY A 54 10.05 13.97 10.74
N LYS A 55 9.29 12.91 11.07
CA LYS A 55 9.72 11.74 11.84
C LYS A 55 9.96 10.50 10.98
N ALA A 56 9.67 10.59 9.69
CA ALA A 56 10.02 9.52 8.76
C ALA A 56 11.53 9.42 8.63
N LEU A 57 12.00 8.22 8.29
CA LEU A 57 13.39 8.02 7.88
C LEU A 57 13.65 8.88 6.64
N PHE A 58 14.60 9.81 6.76
CA PHE A 58 15.14 10.57 5.65
C PHE A 58 16.65 10.38 5.62
N SER A 59 17.21 10.45 4.42
CA SER A 59 18.65 10.53 4.22
C SER A 59 18.98 11.93 3.77
N THR A 60 19.95 12.55 4.42
CA THR A 60 20.48 13.85 4.03
C THR A 60 21.38 13.73 2.80
N TYR A 61 21.73 14.87 2.19
CA TYR A 61 22.72 14.89 1.10
C TYR A 61 24.05 14.25 1.53
N GLU A 62 24.49 14.54 2.76
CA GLU A 62 25.72 13.97 3.33
C GLU A 62 25.60 12.46 3.56
N ASP A 63 24.43 11.94 3.95
CA ASP A 63 24.20 10.49 4.10
C ASP A 63 24.34 9.72 2.78
N VAL A 64 24.05 10.37 1.65
CA VAL A 64 24.05 9.74 0.32
C VAL A 64 25.37 9.98 -0.44
N PHE A 65 25.90 11.19 -0.36
CA PHE A 65 27.04 11.64 -1.17
C PHE A 65 28.32 11.88 -0.37
N GLY A 66 28.25 11.83 0.97
CA GLY A 66 29.35 12.22 1.85
C GLY A 66 29.52 13.73 1.94
N THR A 67 30.49 14.16 2.74
CA THR A 67 30.95 15.55 2.77
C THR A 67 31.95 15.78 1.64
N GLU A 68 31.85 16.91 0.95
CA GLU A 68 32.84 17.28 -0.07
C GLU A 68 34.21 17.44 0.60
N ASP A 69 35.17 16.61 0.20
CA ASP A 69 36.57 16.73 0.64
C ASP A 69 37.12 18.07 0.12
N LYS A 70 37.75 18.83 1.02
CA LYS A 70 38.01 20.26 0.87
C LYS A 70 39.29 20.59 0.11
#